data_AF-A0A3S0N1U0-F1
#
_entry.id   AF-A0A3S0N1U0-F1
#
_cell.length_a   1.000
_cell.length_b   1.000
_cell.length_c   1.000
_cell.angle_alpha   90.00
_cell.angle_beta   90.00
_cell.angle_gamma   90.00
#
_symmetry.space_group_name_H-M   'P 1'
#
loop_
_entity.id
_entity.type
_entity.pdbx_description
1 polymer ?
#
loop_
_entity_poly.entity_id
_entity_poly.type
_entity_poly.pdbx_seq_one_letter_code
_entity_poly.pdbx_strand_id
1 'polypeptide(L)'
;MKNYSLIFLLAILSSCASIKRHNEQRASCIPPEQLKEDVDYAYAKLKQMHPQLYWYIPKQELERKFDSLKQTLNEPLTPLQFYFKLQPVIAGIREGHLSLRIPRKKFTKKEIKKFEHQKGLFSRFQYYVDGDRMYIVQNPDSIENIKPGTEILSINQVPVSDYIKKYRGLISSDGIILLSSLIFKGPFFYFLYRGKRTYQPGNTYHSL
;
A
#
# COMPACT_ATOMS: atom_id res chain seq x y z
N MET A 1 -17.91 -38.37 23.54
CA MET A 1 -17.25 -38.07 22.24
C MET A 1 -18.16 -37.41 21.18
N LYS A 2 -19.48 -37.28 21.38
CA LYS A 2 -20.41 -36.70 20.39
C LYS A 2 -20.35 -35.16 20.25
N ASN A 3 -19.95 -34.45 21.30
CA ASN A 3 -19.96 -32.98 21.33
C ASN A 3 -18.76 -32.34 20.59
N TYR A 4 -17.64 -33.06 20.46
CA TYR A 4 -16.45 -32.56 19.77
C TYR A 4 -16.65 -32.45 18.25
N SER A 5 -17.47 -33.33 17.66
CA SER A 5 -17.79 -33.29 16.23
C SER A 5 -18.59 -32.04 15.85
N LEU A 6 -19.55 -31.64 16.70
CA LEU A 6 -20.33 -30.40 16.54
C LEU A 6 -19.46 -29.15 16.70
N ILE A 7 -18.57 -29.13 17.69
CA ILE A 7 -17.61 -28.03 17.90
C ILE A 7 -16.66 -27.91 16.71
N PHE A 8 -16.19 -29.04 16.17
CA PHE A 8 -15.32 -29.06 14.99
C PHE A 8 -16.04 -28.54 13.74
N LEU A 9 -17.32 -28.90 13.54
CA LEU A 9 -18.14 -28.40 12.44
C LEU A 9 -18.38 -26.87 12.53
N LEU A 10 -18.68 -26.36 13.73
CA LEU A 10 -18.84 -24.93 14.02
C LEU A 10 -17.53 -24.14 13.78
N ALA A 11 -16.39 -24.71 14.17
CA ALA A 11 -15.08 -24.11 13.93
C ALA A 11 -14.77 -23.97 12.41
N ILE A 12 -15.13 -24.97 11.60
CA ILE A 12 -14.92 -24.93 10.14
C ILE A 12 -15.79 -23.85 9.47
N LEU A 13 -17.05 -23.70 9.89
CA LEU A 13 -17.97 -22.69 9.35
C LEU A 13 -17.54 -21.24 9.67
N SER A 14 -16.86 -21.02 10.80
CA SER A 14 -16.36 -19.70 11.20
C SER A 14 -15.23 -19.16 10.29
N SER A 15 -14.45 -20.05 9.67
CA SER A 15 -13.27 -19.68 8.87
C SER A 15 -13.62 -19.04 7.52
N CYS A 16 -14.65 -19.52 6.83
CA CYS A 16 -15.13 -18.93 5.57
C CYS A 16 -15.80 -17.56 5.79
N ALA A 17 -16.55 -17.40 6.88
CA ALA A 17 -17.15 -16.12 7.26
C ALA A 17 -16.09 -15.05 7.57
N SER A 18 -14.90 -15.46 8.06
CA SER A 18 -13.81 -14.55 8.42
C SER A 18 -13.26 -13.74 7.23
N ILE A 19 -13.06 -14.36 6.05
CA ILE A 19 -12.53 -13.65 4.87
C ILE A 19 -13.56 -12.66 4.33
N LYS A 20 -14.83 -13.06 4.24
CA LYS A 20 -15.93 -12.19 3.78
C LYS A 20 -16.07 -10.98 4.71
N ARG A 21 -16.19 -11.21 6.02
CA ARG A 21 -16.29 -10.15 7.04
C ARG A 21 -15.09 -9.20 7.01
N HIS A 22 -13.87 -9.73 6.94
CA HIS A 22 -12.65 -8.90 6.79
C HIS A 22 -12.72 -8.01 5.55
N ASN A 23 -13.20 -8.56 4.43
CA ASN A 23 -13.28 -7.83 3.18
C ASN A 23 -14.37 -6.77 3.17
N GLU A 24 -15.50 -7.02 3.84
CA GLU A 24 -16.57 -6.06 4.07
C GLU A 24 -16.10 -4.92 4.97
N GLN A 25 -15.49 -5.24 6.13
CA GLN A 25 -14.91 -4.24 7.03
C GLN A 25 -13.87 -3.35 6.34
N ARG A 26 -13.04 -3.91 5.46
CA ARG A 26 -12.09 -3.11 4.66
C ARG A 26 -12.78 -2.14 3.70
N ALA A 27 -13.99 -2.47 3.24
CA ALA A 27 -14.74 -1.66 2.29
C ALA A 27 -15.69 -0.66 2.98
N SER A 28 -16.01 -0.87 4.26
CA SER A 28 -16.83 0.03 5.05
C SER A 28 -16.08 1.32 5.39
N CYS A 29 -16.80 2.44 5.34
CA CYS A 29 -16.27 3.72 5.83
C CYS A 29 -16.31 3.78 7.36
N ILE A 30 -15.28 4.39 7.93
CA ILE A 30 -15.13 4.66 9.35
C ILE A 30 -15.39 6.16 9.54
N PRO A 31 -16.20 6.58 10.55
CA PRO A 31 -16.54 7.98 10.76
C PRO A 31 -15.31 8.82 11.19
N PRO A 32 -15.31 10.12 10.90
CA PRO A 32 -14.22 11.05 11.23
C PRO A 32 -13.68 10.98 12.66
N GLU A 33 -14.56 10.83 13.64
CA GLU A 33 -14.24 10.85 15.06
C GLU A 33 -13.35 9.65 15.42
N GLN A 34 -13.73 8.45 14.96
CA GLN A 34 -12.92 7.23 15.16
C GLN A 34 -11.60 7.29 14.41
N LEU A 35 -11.57 7.89 13.22
CA LEU A 35 -10.31 8.08 12.49
C LEU A 35 -9.36 9.02 13.25
N LYS A 36 -9.87 10.06 13.90
CA LYS A 36 -9.06 10.97 14.74
C LYS A 36 -8.54 10.25 15.99
N GLU A 37 -9.36 9.42 16.62
CA GLU A 37 -8.93 8.56 17.73
C GLU A 37 -7.79 7.61 17.32
N ASP A 38 -7.89 6.99 16.14
CA ASP A 38 -6.82 6.13 15.60
C ASP A 38 -5.52 6.92 15.36
N VAL A 39 -5.61 8.18 14.91
CA VAL A 39 -4.45 9.06 14.76
C VAL A 39 -3.80 9.37 16.11
N ASP A 40 -4.59 9.70 17.12
CA ASP A 40 -4.10 9.97 18.47
C ASP A 40 -3.47 8.73 19.11
N TYR A 41 -4.11 7.56 18.93
CA TYR A 41 -3.56 6.28 19.37
C TYR A 41 -2.22 5.98 18.71
N ALA A 42 -2.11 6.14 17.39
CA ALA A 42 -0.87 5.91 16.67
C ALA A 42 0.25 6.82 17.18
N TYR A 43 -0.02 8.11 17.37
CA TYR A 43 0.97 9.05 17.88
C TYR A 43 1.39 8.73 19.33
N ALA A 44 0.44 8.36 20.19
CA ALA A 44 0.74 7.93 21.55
C ALA A 44 1.64 6.69 21.58
N LYS A 45 1.38 5.70 20.72
CA LYS A 45 2.21 4.49 20.63
C LYS A 45 3.60 4.75 20.07
N LEU A 46 3.73 5.64 19.10
CA LEU A 46 5.04 6.08 18.63
C LEU A 46 5.86 6.70 19.77
N LYS A 47 5.28 7.64 20.53
CA LYS A 47 5.96 8.25 21.68
C LYS A 47 6.35 7.24 22.75
N GLN A 48 5.53 6.21 22.96
CA GLN A 48 5.77 5.19 23.98
C GLN A 48 6.85 4.17 23.57
N MET A 49 6.87 3.78 22.29
CA MET A 49 7.59 2.57 21.86
C MET A 49 8.78 2.87 20.94
N HIS A 50 8.82 4.03 20.29
CA HIS A 50 9.87 4.35 19.33
C HIS A 50 11.09 4.95 20.07
N PRO A 51 12.27 4.29 20.05
CA PRO A 51 13.40 4.69 20.88
C PRO A 51 13.99 6.05 20.51
N GLN A 52 13.95 6.41 19.22
CA GLN A 52 14.54 7.66 18.70
C GLN A 52 13.58 8.42 17.77
N LEU A 53 12.35 8.67 18.23
CA LEU A 53 11.26 9.20 17.38
C LEU A 53 11.61 10.53 16.68
N TYR A 54 12.46 11.35 17.30
CA TYR A 54 12.74 12.71 16.86
C TYR A 54 14.11 12.87 16.18
N TRP A 55 14.77 11.77 15.79
CA TRP A 55 16.12 11.83 15.19
C TRP A 55 16.12 12.66 13.90
N TYR A 56 15.16 12.40 13.01
CA TYR A 56 15.12 13.00 11.66
C TYR A 56 14.00 14.01 11.45
N ILE A 57 13.21 14.27 12.49
CA ILE A 57 12.10 15.23 12.50
C ILE A 57 11.99 15.91 13.87
N PRO A 58 11.98 17.25 13.93
CA PRO A 58 11.74 17.96 15.19
C PRO A 58 10.38 17.62 15.78
N LYS A 59 10.29 17.50 17.11
CA LYS A 59 9.04 17.19 17.82
C LYS A 59 7.87 18.08 17.38
N GLN A 60 8.08 19.40 17.33
CA GLN A 60 7.05 20.36 16.93
C GLN A 60 6.59 20.15 15.48
N GLU A 61 7.49 19.75 14.58
CA GLU A 61 7.12 19.44 13.20
C GLU A 61 6.27 18.16 13.13
N LEU A 62 6.64 17.12 13.88
CA LEU A 62 5.88 15.87 13.95
C LEU A 62 4.48 16.11 14.54
N GLU A 63 4.38 16.84 15.64
CA GLU A 63 3.10 17.24 16.26
C GLU A 63 2.22 17.98 15.26
N ARG A 64 2.78 18.99 14.59
CA ARG A 64 2.07 19.74 13.55
C ARG A 64 1.57 18.82 12.42
N LYS A 65 2.34 17.82 11.99
CA LYS A 65 1.89 16.87 10.95
C LYS A 65 0.70 16.03 11.42
N PHE A 66 0.73 15.53 12.65
CA PHE A 66 -0.38 14.78 13.24
C PHE A 66 -1.64 15.65 13.40
N ASP A 67 -1.50 16.87 13.90
CA ASP A 67 -2.62 17.79 14.04
C ASP A 67 -3.21 18.22 12.69
N SER A 68 -2.34 18.54 11.73
CA SER A 68 -2.76 18.87 10.35
C SER A 68 -3.53 17.71 9.73
N LEU A 69 -3.05 16.47 9.91
CA LEU A 69 -3.75 15.29 9.42
C LEU A 69 -5.17 15.20 10.01
N LYS A 70 -5.32 15.34 11.32
CA LYS A 70 -6.64 15.28 11.99
C LYS A 70 -7.61 16.32 11.45
N GLN A 71 -7.15 17.53 11.14
CA GLN A 71 -7.98 18.59 10.55
C GLN A 71 -8.48 18.26 9.14
N THR A 72 -7.84 17.32 8.44
CA THR A 72 -8.29 16.85 7.11
C THR A 72 -9.27 15.67 7.16
N LEU A 73 -9.56 15.12 8.35
CA LEU A 73 -10.44 13.98 8.55
C LEU A 73 -11.85 14.50 8.87
N ASN A 74 -12.56 14.95 7.83
CA ASN A 74 -13.87 15.59 7.96
C ASN A 74 -15.00 14.79 7.30
N GLU A 75 -14.66 13.66 6.67
CA GLU A 75 -15.59 12.77 5.99
C GLU A 75 -15.27 11.31 6.36
N PRO A 76 -16.25 10.39 6.33
CA PRO A 76 -15.99 8.98 6.55
C PRO A 76 -15.06 8.40 5.48
N LEU A 77 -14.05 7.62 5.92
CA LEU A 77 -13.05 7.01 5.02
C LEU A 77 -13.02 5.51 5.17
N THR A 78 -12.79 4.80 4.07
CA THR A 78 -12.38 3.40 4.14
C THR A 78 -10.99 3.27 4.76
N PRO A 79 -10.63 2.13 5.38
CA PRO A 79 -9.28 1.86 5.87
C PRO A 79 -8.18 2.15 4.85
N LEU A 80 -8.40 1.86 3.57
CA LEU A 80 -7.41 2.13 2.52
C LEU A 80 -7.24 3.64 2.25
N GLN A 81 -8.33 4.42 2.26
CA GLN A 81 -8.24 5.88 2.13
C GLN A 81 -7.53 6.48 3.35
N PHE A 82 -7.84 6.01 4.55
CA PHE A 82 -7.17 6.45 5.77
C PHE A 82 -5.67 6.11 5.76
N TYR A 83 -5.30 4.91 5.31
CA TYR A 83 -3.89 4.53 5.10
C TYR A 83 -3.14 5.55 4.22
N PHE A 84 -3.73 5.97 3.10
CA PHE A 84 -3.09 6.96 2.21
C PHE A 84 -2.96 8.36 2.82
N LYS A 85 -3.71 8.67 3.88
CA LYS A 85 -3.59 9.93 4.64
C LYS A 85 -2.58 9.82 5.79
N LEU A 86 -2.57 8.72 6.54
CA LEU A 86 -1.70 8.55 7.71
C LEU A 86 -0.28 8.12 7.34
N GLN A 87 -0.11 7.21 6.37
CA GLN A 87 1.22 6.69 6.01
C GLN A 87 2.22 7.79 5.63
N PRO A 88 1.86 8.90 4.94
CA PRO A 88 2.78 10.01 4.71
C PRO A 88 3.29 10.71 5.97
N VAL A 89 2.47 10.79 7.03
CA VAL A 89 2.92 11.34 8.31
C VAL A 89 3.93 10.40 8.96
N ILE A 90 3.67 9.08 8.89
CA ILE A 90 4.58 8.04 9.39
C ILE A 90 5.91 8.02 8.61
N ALA A 91 5.86 8.05 7.28
CA ALA A 91 7.05 8.13 6.43
C ALA A 91 7.89 9.40 6.69
N GLY A 92 7.23 10.49 7.09
CA GLY A 92 7.89 11.74 7.49
C GLY A 92 8.78 11.63 8.73
N ILE A 93 8.67 10.56 9.52
CA ILE A 93 9.58 10.25 10.64
C ILE A 93 10.95 9.79 10.13
N ARG A 94 11.02 9.29 8.89
CA ARG A 94 12.25 8.86 8.20
C ARG A 94 12.98 7.71 8.91
N GLU A 95 12.22 6.68 9.27
CA GLU A 95 12.75 5.39 9.70
C GLU A 95 12.24 4.31 8.74
N GLY A 96 13.15 3.59 8.06
CA GLY A 96 12.86 2.69 6.95
C GLY A 96 11.98 1.50 7.33
N HIS A 97 12.02 1.08 8.60
CA HIS A 97 11.20 -0.01 9.12
C HIS A 97 9.85 0.46 9.68
N LEU A 98 9.66 1.76 9.86
CA LEU A 98 8.43 2.32 10.40
C LEU A 98 7.40 2.51 9.29
N SER A 99 6.49 1.56 9.15
CA SER A 99 5.43 1.63 8.13
C SER A 99 4.12 1.03 8.62
N LEU A 100 3.01 1.57 8.12
CA LEU A 100 1.70 0.97 8.32
C LEU A 100 1.53 -0.24 7.41
N ARG A 101 0.84 -1.24 7.93
CA ARG A 101 0.41 -2.37 7.10
C ARG A 101 -0.75 -1.94 6.20
N ILE A 102 -0.54 -1.98 4.88
CA ILE A 102 -1.60 -1.70 3.90
C ILE A 102 -2.83 -2.60 4.17
N PRO A 103 -4.04 -2.03 4.31
CA PRO A 103 -5.27 -2.80 4.39
C PRO A 103 -5.53 -3.55 3.08
N ARG A 104 -5.18 -4.84 3.04
CA ARG A 104 -5.28 -5.66 1.83
C ARG A 104 -6.57 -6.47 1.78
N LYS A 105 -7.04 -6.73 0.56
CA LYS A 105 -8.05 -7.76 0.31
C LYS A 105 -7.49 -9.13 0.64
N LYS A 106 -8.22 -9.89 1.46
CA LYS A 106 -7.96 -11.32 1.67
C LYS A 106 -8.63 -12.09 0.56
N PHE A 107 -7.90 -13.06 0.02
CA PHE A 107 -8.39 -13.96 -1.01
C PHE A 107 -8.55 -15.35 -0.43
N THR A 108 -9.58 -16.05 -0.85
CA THR A 108 -9.79 -17.48 -0.57
C THR A 108 -8.70 -18.32 -1.25
N LYS A 109 -8.46 -19.54 -0.77
CA LYS A 109 -7.53 -20.49 -1.41
C LYS A 109 -7.86 -20.70 -2.90
N LYS A 110 -9.15 -20.78 -3.23
CA LYS A 110 -9.64 -20.93 -4.62
C LYS A 110 -9.29 -19.73 -5.49
N GLU A 111 -9.42 -18.51 -4.95
CA GLU A 111 -9.01 -17.29 -5.66
C GLU A 111 -7.49 -17.22 -5.81
N ILE A 112 -6.72 -17.56 -4.77
CA ILE A 112 -5.25 -17.57 -4.83
C ILE A 112 -4.77 -18.53 -5.93
N LYS A 113 -5.35 -19.73 -6.03
CA LYS A 113 -5.01 -20.70 -7.08
C LYS A 113 -5.26 -20.17 -8.49
N LYS A 114 -6.26 -19.30 -8.69
CA LYS A 114 -6.48 -18.64 -9.99
C LYS A 114 -5.36 -17.65 -10.36
N PHE A 115 -4.64 -17.13 -9.36
CA PHE A 115 -3.55 -16.18 -9.56
C PHE A 115 -2.16 -16.83 -9.56
N GLU A 116 -2.05 -18.12 -9.26
CA GLU A 116 -0.77 -18.83 -9.06
C GLU A 116 0.15 -18.74 -10.29
N HIS A 117 -0.43 -18.70 -11.49
CA HIS A 117 0.31 -18.58 -12.75
C HIS A 117 0.23 -17.17 -13.37
N GLN A 118 -0.30 -16.19 -12.64
CA GLN A 118 -0.41 -14.80 -13.12
C GLN A 118 0.62 -13.92 -12.42
N LYS A 119 1.60 -13.42 -13.18
CA LYS A 119 2.47 -12.33 -12.71
C LYS A 119 1.72 -11.01 -12.87
N GLY A 120 1.66 -10.20 -11.82
CA GLY A 120 1.09 -8.86 -11.92
C GLY A 120 1.96 -7.96 -12.79
N LEU A 121 1.36 -6.96 -13.44
CA LEU A 121 2.05 -6.06 -14.38
C LEU A 121 3.38 -5.52 -13.82
N PHE A 122 3.35 -5.01 -12.59
CA PHE A 122 4.52 -4.45 -11.91
C PHE A 122 5.54 -5.47 -11.40
N SER A 123 5.24 -6.77 -11.42
CA SER A 123 6.21 -7.81 -11.04
C SER A 123 6.98 -8.39 -12.22
N ARG A 124 6.73 -7.91 -13.45
CA ARG A 124 7.33 -8.47 -14.67
C ARG A 124 8.55 -7.70 -15.16
N PHE A 125 8.72 -6.45 -14.74
CA PHE A 125 9.89 -5.63 -15.02
C PHE A 125 10.58 -5.21 -13.72
N GLN A 126 11.85 -4.80 -13.83
CA GLN A 126 12.50 -3.99 -12.80
C GLN A 126 12.51 -2.53 -13.25
N TYR A 127 12.32 -1.61 -12.31
CA TYR A 127 12.15 -0.20 -12.59
C TYR A 127 13.21 0.64 -11.90
N TYR A 128 13.64 1.69 -12.59
CA TYR A 128 14.41 2.79 -12.05
C TYR A 128 13.59 4.06 -12.13
N VAL A 129 13.53 4.82 -11.04
CA VAL A 129 12.80 6.10 -10.99
C VAL A 129 13.82 7.22 -10.80
N ASP A 130 13.80 8.19 -11.71
CA ASP A 130 14.61 9.40 -11.64
C ASP A 130 13.70 10.63 -11.72
N GLY A 131 13.63 11.37 -10.62
CA GLY A 131 12.63 12.41 -10.44
C GLY A 131 11.21 11.88 -10.66
N ASP A 132 10.53 12.44 -11.66
CA ASP A 132 9.15 12.06 -12.04
C ASP A 132 9.10 11.14 -13.27
N ARG A 133 10.25 10.58 -13.68
CA ARG A 133 10.39 9.65 -14.81
C ARG A 133 10.63 8.23 -14.31
N MET A 134 10.18 7.24 -15.08
CA MET A 134 10.35 5.81 -14.76
C MET A 134 10.88 5.06 -15.98
N TYR A 135 11.87 4.21 -15.76
CA TYR A 135 12.51 3.41 -16.81
C TYR A 135 12.50 1.94 -16.46
N ILE A 136 12.43 1.10 -17.48
CA ILE A 136 12.61 -0.35 -17.36
C ILE A 136 14.11 -0.64 -17.36
N VAL A 137 14.63 -1.25 -16.30
CA VAL A 137 16.04 -1.66 -16.24
C VAL A 137 16.23 -3.15 -16.49
N GLN A 138 15.19 -3.97 -16.31
CA GLN A 138 15.21 -5.39 -16.67
C GLN A 138 13.84 -5.85 -17.18
N ASN A 139 13.85 -6.69 -18.23
CA ASN A 139 12.69 -7.38 -18.80
C ASN A 139 12.93 -8.91 -18.78
N PRO A 140 12.92 -9.55 -17.60
CA PRO A 140 13.23 -10.98 -17.46
C PRO A 140 12.23 -11.90 -18.16
N ASP A 141 11.00 -11.42 -18.40
CA ASP A 141 9.95 -12.17 -19.08
C ASP A 141 9.95 -11.95 -20.61
N SER A 142 10.91 -11.18 -21.15
CA SER A 142 11.02 -10.85 -22.58
C SER A 142 9.72 -10.32 -23.22
N ILE A 143 8.95 -9.54 -22.46
CA ILE A 143 7.66 -9.00 -22.90
C ILE A 143 7.89 -8.03 -24.05
N GLU A 144 7.23 -8.31 -25.18
CA GLU A 144 7.17 -7.43 -26.36
C GLU A 144 8.55 -6.93 -26.84
N ASN A 145 9.63 -7.65 -26.54
CA ASN A 145 11.01 -7.24 -26.81
C ASN A 145 11.37 -5.82 -26.30
N ILE A 146 10.69 -5.37 -25.23
CA ILE A 146 10.99 -4.08 -24.59
C ILE A 146 12.42 -4.13 -24.04
N LYS A 147 13.24 -3.16 -24.44
CA LYS A 147 14.66 -3.09 -24.09
C LYS A 147 14.87 -2.39 -22.75
N PRO A 148 15.90 -2.76 -21.97
CA PRO A 148 16.37 -1.95 -20.85
C PRO A 148 16.67 -0.51 -21.31
N GLY A 149 16.33 0.47 -20.47
CA GLY A 149 16.41 1.90 -20.77
C GLY A 149 15.11 2.49 -21.32
N THR A 150 14.12 1.69 -21.72
CA THR A 150 12.82 2.20 -22.17
C THR A 150 12.13 2.97 -21.05
N GLU A 151 11.74 4.22 -21.35
CA GLU A 151 10.93 5.06 -20.47
C GLU A 151 9.46 4.65 -20.52
N ILE A 152 8.80 4.70 -19.36
CA ILE A 152 7.37 4.51 -19.23
C ILE A 152 6.72 5.89 -19.10
N LEU A 153 5.95 6.30 -20.10
CA LEU A 153 5.28 7.61 -20.09
C LEU A 153 3.96 7.57 -19.32
N SER A 154 3.18 6.51 -19.51
CA SER A 154 1.88 6.35 -18.87
C SER A 154 1.57 4.88 -18.57
N ILE A 155 0.68 4.66 -17.61
CA ILE A 155 0.14 3.34 -17.28
C ILE A 155 -1.39 3.47 -17.26
N ASN A 156 -2.07 2.72 -18.13
CA ASN A 156 -3.52 2.84 -18.31
C ASN A 156 -3.98 4.30 -18.53
N GLN A 157 -3.30 5.02 -19.43
CA GLN A 157 -3.58 6.42 -19.80
C GLN A 157 -3.36 7.44 -18.67
N VAL A 158 -2.82 7.03 -17.52
CA VAL A 158 -2.43 7.95 -16.45
C VAL A 158 -0.92 8.18 -16.53
N PRO A 159 -0.43 9.44 -16.57
CA PRO A 159 0.99 9.75 -16.58
C PRO A 159 1.74 9.06 -15.44
N VAL A 160 2.92 8.52 -15.72
CA VAL A 160 3.72 7.82 -14.68
C VAL A 160 4.09 8.75 -13.53
N SER A 161 4.28 10.04 -13.84
CA SER A 161 4.57 11.11 -12.87
C SER A 161 3.51 11.19 -11.78
N ASP A 162 2.24 10.95 -12.11
CA ASP A 162 1.14 11.06 -11.16
C ASP A 162 1.16 9.90 -10.17
N TYR A 163 1.51 8.70 -10.64
CA TYR A 163 1.75 7.55 -9.77
C TYR A 163 2.95 7.79 -8.85
N ILE A 164 4.06 8.29 -9.40
CA ILE A 164 5.27 8.58 -8.61
C ILE A 164 4.95 9.61 -7.53
N LYS A 165 4.35 10.76 -7.87
CA LYS A 165 3.99 11.82 -6.91
C LYS A 165 3.07 11.30 -5.81
N LYS A 166 2.05 10.52 -6.20
CA LYS A 166 1.09 9.95 -5.26
C LYS A 166 1.72 8.96 -4.28
N TYR A 167 2.66 8.15 -4.74
CA TYR A 167 3.18 7.03 -3.97
C TYR A 167 4.52 7.31 -3.28
N ARG A 168 5.27 8.31 -3.75
CA ARG A 168 6.54 8.78 -3.16
C ARG A 168 6.41 9.06 -1.67
N GLY A 169 5.34 9.75 -1.27
CA GLY A 169 5.09 10.09 0.14
C GLY A 169 4.76 8.90 1.05
N LEU A 170 4.61 7.69 0.52
CA LEU A 170 4.28 6.49 1.32
C LEU A 170 5.51 5.69 1.73
N ILE A 171 6.66 5.99 1.13
CA ILE A 171 7.91 5.27 1.35
C ILE A 171 8.56 5.80 2.60
N SER A 172 8.72 4.95 3.60
CA SER A 172 9.62 5.22 4.71
C SER A 172 11.05 4.89 4.30
N SER A 173 11.99 5.72 4.70
CA SER A 173 13.42 5.57 4.39
C SER A 173 14.24 5.94 5.61
N ASP A 174 15.37 5.28 5.84
CA ASP A 174 16.28 5.65 6.93
C ASP A 174 16.97 6.98 6.62
N GLY A 175 16.62 8.01 7.39
CA GLY A 175 17.18 9.34 7.24
C GLY A 175 16.73 10.09 5.98
N ILE A 176 17.54 11.09 5.59
CA ILE A 176 17.24 11.99 4.47
C ILE A 176 17.81 11.38 3.19
N ILE A 177 16.97 10.69 2.42
CA ILE A 177 17.34 10.13 1.12
C ILE A 177 16.65 10.95 0.02
N LEU A 178 17.41 11.38 -0.99
CA LEU A 178 16.83 11.87 -2.25
C LEU A 178 16.26 10.68 -3.02
N LEU A 179 14.99 10.73 -3.40
CA LEU A 179 14.31 9.63 -4.09
C LEU A 179 14.92 9.29 -5.48
N SER A 180 15.81 10.12 -6.00
CA SER A 180 16.45 9.95 -7.31
C SER A 180 17.29 8.68 -7.43
N SER A 181 17.47 7.90 -6.36
CA SER A 181 18.24 6.65 -6.36
C SER A 181 17.42 5.39 -6.05
N LEU A 182 16.08 5.44 -6.08
CA LEU A 182 15.28 4.26 -5.74
C LEU A 182 15.11 3.29 -6.93
N ILE A 183 15.79 2.16 -6.83
CA ILE A 183 15.52 0.98 -7.65
C ILE A 183 14.36 0.23 -7.01
N PHE A 184 13.19 0.27 -7.64
CA PHE A 184 12.04 -0.50 -7.18
C PHE A 184 12.09 -1.90 -7.79
N LYS A 185 12.31 -2.89 -6.92
CA LYS A 185 11.92 -4.26 -7.27
C LYS A 185 10.39 -4.32 -7.22
N GLY A 186 9.81 -4.92 -8.26
CA GLY A 186 8.37 -5.01 -8.55
C GLY A 186 7.35 -5.13 -7.41
N PRO A 187 7.62 -5.74 -6.23
CA PRO A 187 6.70 -5.72 -5.09
C PRO A 187 6.17 -4.33 -4.68
N PHE A 188 7.00 -3.28 -4.65
CA PHE A 188 6.55 -1.99 -4.08
C PHE A 188 5.40 -1.36 -4.87
N PHE A 189 5.52 -1.28 -6.21
CA PHE A 189 4.45 -0.81 -7.09
C PHE A 189 3.27 -1.80 -7.17
N TYR A 190 3.56 -3.12 -7.15
CA TYR A 190 2.54 -4.16 -7.14
C TYR A 190 1.57 -4.02 -5.95
N PHE A 191 2.07 -3.62 -4.78
CA PHE A 191 1.24 -3.47 -3.58
C PHE A 191 0.36 -2.20 -3.56
N LEU A 192 0.77 -1.14 -4.26
CA LEU A 192 0.05 0.13 -4.30
C LEU A 192 -1.08 0.17 -5.35
N TYR A 193 -0.97 -0.65 -6.39
CA TYR A 193 -1.96 -0.73 -7.47
C TYR A 193 -3.16 -1.65 -7.16
N ARG A 194 -2.95 -2.73 -6.39
CA ARG A 194 -4.02 -3.71 -6.06
C ARG A 194 -5.15 -3.18 -5.17
N GLY A 195 -5.04 -1.94 -4.67
CA GLY A 195 -6.05 -1.29 -3.86
C GLY A 195 -7.28 -0.79 -4.62
N LYS A 196 -7.26 -0.69 -5.96
CA LYS A 196 -8.33 0.02 -6.70
C LYS A 196 -9.17 -0.74 -7.73
N ARG A 197 -8.82 -1.92 -8.25
CA ARG A 197 -9.73 -2.64 -9.19
C ARG A 197 -9.61 -4.17 -9.12
N THR A 198 -10.76 -4.82 -9.21
CA THR A 198 -10.93 -6.21 -9.63
C THR A 198 -10.35 -6.38 -11.04
N TYR A 199 -9.46 -7.35 -11.20
CA TYR A 199 -8.92 -7.76 -12.50
C TYR A 199 -10.08 -8.12 -13.46
N GLN A 200 -10.14 -7.46 -14.63
CA GLN A 200 -10.88 -7.93 -15.79
C GLN A 200 -9.87 -8.35 -16.86
N PRO A 201 -10.00 -9.55 -17.46
CA PRO A 201 -9.17 -9.96 -18.58
C PRO A 201 -9.62 -9.19 -19.84
N GLY A 202 -8.70 -8.46 -20.49
CA GLY A 202 -9.00 -7.77 -21.74
C GLY A 202 -8.37 -6.39 -21.94
N ASN A 203 -7.58 -5.87 -20.99
CA ASN A 203 -6.89 -4.60 -21.20
C ASN A 203 -5.69 -4.80 -22.15
N THR A 204 -5.98 -4.67 -23.43
CA THR A 204 -5.03 -4.48 -24.52
C THR A 204 -4.19 -3.23 -24.29
N TYR A 205 -2.90 -3.38 -24.61
CA TYR A 205 -1.93 -2.30 -24.69
C TYR A 205 -2.39 -1.30 -25.75
N HIS A 206 -2.71 -0.08 -25.33
CA HIS A 206 -2.78 1.04 -26.24
C HIS A 206 -1.76 2.08 -25.79
N SER A 207 -0.85 2.35 -26.73
CA SER A 207 0.26 3.32 -26.77
C SER A 207 1.33 3.19 -25.68
N LEU A 208 2.45 2.59 -26.10
CA LEU A 208 3.80 2.83 -25.59
C LEU A 208 4.22 4.29 -25.85
#